data_AF-A0A7W8BP29-F1
#
_entry.id   AF-A0A7W8BP29-F1
#
_cell.length_a   1.000
_cell.length_b   1.000
_cell.length_c   1.000
_cell.angle_alpha   90.00
_cell.angle_beta   90.00
_cell.angle_gamma   90.00
#
_symmetry.space_group_name_H-M   'P 1'
#
loop_
_entity.id
_entity.type
_entity.pdbx_description
1 polymer ?
#
loop_
_entity_poly.entity_id
_entity_poly.type
_entity_poly.pdbx_seq_one_letter_code
_entity_poly.pdbx_strand_id
1 'polypeptide(L)' 'MSINSTHQACHHPVRDVTIVALVSGVVSLGTAVTTMAFDVSPLTTLTSSGGTFIAVLSAGMNVLHHVKRDV' A
#
# COMPACT_ATOMS: atom_id res chain seq x y z
N MET A 1 6.84 -40.22 -10.41
CA MET A 1 7.27 -39.18 -9.45
C MET A 1 6.59 -37.89 -9.83
N SER A 2 5.55 -37.48 -9.09
CA SER A 2 4.85 -36.23 -9.34
C SER A 2 5.68 -35.10 -8.74
N ILE A 3 6.30 -34.30 -9.60
CA ILE A 3 6.81 -32.98 -9.22
C ILE A 3 5.59 -32.11 -8.97
N ASN A 4 5.02 -32.21 -7.77
CA ASN A 4 4.13 -31.20 -7.25
C ASN A 4 5.00 -29.96 -7.11
N SER A 5 5.02 -29.12 -8.15
CA SER A 5 5.51 -27.76 -8.08
C SER A 5 4.57 -27.02 -7.14
N THR A 6 4.73 -27.26 -5.84
CA THR A 6 4.38 -26.30 -4.82
C THR A 6 5.08 -25.04 -5.28
N HIS A 7 4.31 -24.11 -5.82
CA HIS A 7 4.71 -22.75 -6.03
C HIS A 7 5.03 -22.25 -4.62
N GLN A 8 6.25 -22.55 -4.17
CA GLN A 8 6.78 -22.10 -2.91
C GLN A 8 6.93 -20.62 -3.13
N ALA A 9 5.85 -19.89 -2.86
CA ALA A 9 5.86 -18.46 -2.78
C ALA A 9 6.91 -18.15 -1.73
N CYS A 10 8.15 -17.92 -2.16
CA CYS A 10 9.20 -17.47 -1.29
C CYS A 10 8.66 -16.18 -0.68
N HIS A 11 8.22 -16.30 0.56
CA HIS A 11 7.60 -15.24 1.32
C HIS A 11 8.73 -14.29 1.65
N HIS A 12 8.87 -13.25 0.83
CA HIS A 12 9.86 -12.21 1.02
C HIS A 12 9.14 -11.06 1.74
N PRO A 13 9.15 -11.04 3.08
CA PRO A 13 8.41 -10.03 3.84
C PRO A 13 8.85 -8.60 3.46
N VAL A 14 10.11 -8.44 3.07
CA VAL A 14 10.64 -7.17 2.58
C VAL A 14 9.97 -6.75 1.27
N ARG A 15 9.70 -7.70 0.36
CA ARG A 15 9.04 -7.44 -0.93
C ARG A 15 7.57 -7.05 -0.75
N ASP A 16 6.84 -7.74 0.13
CA ASP A 16 5.43 -7.42 0.37
C ASP A 16 5.27 -6.04 1.03
N VAL A 17 6.12 -5.71 2.01
CA VAL A 17 6.12 -4.38 2.65
C VAL A 17 6.48 -3.27 1.64
N THR A 18 7.45 -3.52 0.75
CA THR A 18 7.80 -2.54 -0.30
C THR A 18 6.69 -2.35 -1.32
N ILE A 19 5.97 -3.41 -1.72
CA ILE A 19 4.80 -3.29 -2.59
C ILE A 19 3.72 -2.44 -1.91
N VAL A 20 3.41 -2.70 -0.64
CA VAL A 20 2.43 -1.90 0.12
C VAL A 20 2.85 -0.43 0.20
N ALA A 21 4.13 -0.16 0.47
CA ALA A 21 4.64 1.21 0.53
C ALA A 21 4.55 1.93 -0.83
N LEU A 22 4.91 1.26 -1.93
CA LEU A 22 4.80 1.81 -3.28
C LEU A 22 3.33 2.11 -3.65
N VAL A 23 2.43 1.16 -3.39
CA VAL A 23 0.98 1.35 -3.65
C VAL A 23 0.42 2.51 -2.82
N SER A 24 0.81 2.61 -1.56
CA SER A 24 0.41 3.72 -0.68
C SER A 24 0.88 5.07 -1.25
N GLY A 25 2.11 5.13 -1.76
CA GLY A 25 2.65 6.31 -2.43
C GLY A 25 1.87 6.70 -3.68
N VAL A 26 1.54 5.73 -4.55
CA VAL A 26 0.76 5.98 -5.78
C VAL A 26 -0.63 6.50 -5.45
N VAL A 27 -1.31 5.91 -4.46
CA VAL A 27 -2.64 6.36 -4.03
C VAL A 27 -2.57 7.77 -3.43
N SER A 28 -1.59 8.04 -2.57
CA SER A 28 -1.35 9.36 -1.98
C SER A 28 -1.15 10.43 -3.06
N LEU A 29 -0.30 10.14 -4.06
CA LEU A 29 -0.06 11.04 -5.18
C LEU A 29 -1.33 11.26 -6.02
N GLY A 30 -2.11 10.20 -6.28
CA GLY A 30 -3.40 10.31 -6.97
C GLY A 30 -4.38 11.21 -6.21
N THR A 31 -4.45 11.09 -4.89
CA THR A 31 -5.24 12.01 -4.05
C THR A 31 -4.72 13.44 -4.11
N ALA A 32 -3.40 13.66 -4.14
CA ALA A 32 -2.85 15.01 -4.28
C ALA A 32 -3.20 15.65 -5.63
N VAL A 33 -3.06 14.89 -6.73
CA VAL A 33 -3.38 15.37 -8.08
C VAL A 33 -4.86 15.69 -8.20
N THR A 34 -5.74 14.83 -7.67
CA THR A 34 -7.19 15.07 -7.70
C THR A 34 -7.58 16.27 -6.85
N THR A 35 -7.04 16.45 -5.65
CA THR A 35 -7.35 17.63 -4.81
C THR A 35 -6.82 18.92 -5.42
N MET A 36 -5.65 18.91 -6.07
CA MET A 36 -5.17 20.09 -6.82
C MET A 36 -6.05 20.41 -8.03
N ALA A 37 -6.63 19.40 -8.69
CA ALA A 37 -7.55 19.61 -9.82
C ALA A 37 -8.87 20.28 -9.40
N PHE A 38 -9.24 20.20 -8.12
CA PHE A 38 -10.42 20.88 -7.55
C PHE A 38 -10.12 22.27 -6.98
N ASP A 39 -8.96 22.86 -7.28
CA ASP A 39 -8.51 24.18 -6.79
C ASP A 39 -8.49 24.27 -5.24
N VAL A 40 -8.27 23.14 -4.58
CA VAL A 40 -8.24 23.05 -3.13
C VAL A 40 -6.89 23.58 -2.63
N SER A 41 -6.91 24.35 -1.54
CA SER A 41 -5.70 24.95 -0.96
C SER A 41 -4.56 23.92 -0.79
N PRO A 42 -3.30 24.30 -1.05
CA PRO A 42 -2.16 23.38 -1.01
C PRO A 42 -1.96 22.72 0.36
N LEU A 43 -2.32 23.42 1.45
CA LEU A 43 -2.30 22.86 2.80
C LEU A 43 -3.30 21.70 2.95
N THR A 44 -4.54 21.86 2.46
CA THR A 44 -5.57 20.82 2.48
C THR A 44 -5.17 19.63 1.61
N THR A 45 -4.56 19.88 0.45
CA THR A 45 -4.01 18.83 -0.41
C THR A 45 -2.93 18.03 0.32
N LEU A 46 -2.00 18.69 1.02
CA LEU A 46 -0.94 18.02 1.78
C LEU A 46 -1.53 17.19 2.93
N THR A 47 -2.49 17.74 3.68
CA THR A 47 -3.16 17.02 4.78
C THR A 47 -3.94 15.81 4.25
N SER A 48 -4.67 15.97 3.14
CA SER A 48 -5.46 14.89 2.54
C SER A 48 -4.58 13.79 1.98
N SER A 49 -3.57 14.13 1.18
CA SER A 49 -2.65 13.16 0.58
C SER A 49 -1.77 12.44 1.60
N GLY A 50 -1.32 13.14 2.64
CA GLY A 50 -0.60 12.54 3.76
C GLY A 50 -1.49 11.62 4.59
N GLY A 51 -2.75 12.02 4.83
CA GLY A 51 -3.74 11.21 5.51
C GLY A 51 -4.07 9.92 4.75
N THR A 52 -4.26 10.02 3.43
CA THR A 52 -4.51 8.84 2.58
C THR A 52 -3.29 7.94 2.50
N PHE A 53 -2.07 8.48 2.47
CA PHE A 53 -0.85 7.68 2.56
C PHE A 53 -0.81 6.82 3.83
N ILE A 54 -1.02 7.44 5.00
CA ILE A 54 -0.97 6.72 6.29
C ILE A 54 -2.10 5.69 6.38
N ALA A 55 -3.31 6.04 5.93
CA ALA A 55 -4.45 5.13 5.96
C ALA A 55 -4.19 3.87 5.10
N VAL A 56 -3.70 4.06 3.87
CA VAL A 56 -3.42 2.95 2.94
C VAL A 56 -2.24 2.11 3.43
N LEU A 57 -1.18 2.76 3.93
CA LEU A 57 -0.02 2.07 4.50
C LEU A 57 -0.41 1.22 5.70
N SER A 58 -1.19 1.78 6.62
CA SER A 58 -1.64 1.08 7.82
C SER A 58 -2.57 -0.09 7.48
N ALA A 59 -3.52 0.11 6.55
CA ALA A 59 -4.39 -0.95 6.06
C ALA A 59 -3.59 -2.09 5.38
N GLY A 60 -2.64 -1.75 4.51
CA GLY A 60 -1.80 -2.73 3.84
C GLY A 60 -0.91 -3.52 4.80
N MET A 61 -0.35 -2.86 5.82
CA MET A 61 0.41 -3.54 6.89
C MET A 61 -0.47 -4.47 7.73
N ASN A 62 -1.71 -4.06 8.04
CA ASN A 62 -2.65 -4.90 8.77
C ASN A 62 -3.06 -6.14 7.98
N VAL A 63 -3.28 -6.01 6.66
CA VAL A 63 -3.55 -7.14 5.76
C VAL A 63 -2.35 -8.09 5.70
N LEU A 64 -1.13 -7.58 5.54
CA LEU A 64 0.10 -8.40 5.57
C LEU A 64 0.23 -9.16 6.89
N HIS A 65 -0.03 -8.50 8.02
CA HIS A 65 0.01 -9.13 9.33
C HIS A 65 -1.04 -10.23 9.46
N HIS A 66 -2.26 -10.02 8.94
CA HIS A 66 -3.32 -11.02 8.94
C HIS A 66 -2.96 -12.24 8.07
N VAL A 67 -2.51 -12.01 6.83
CA VAL A 67 -2.08 -13.07 5.91
C VAL A 67 -0.92 -13.89 6.49
N LYS A 68 0.04 -13.24 7.16
CA LYS A 68 1.17 -13.92 7.80
C LYS A 68 0.75 -14.73 9.04
N ARG A 69 -0.41 -14.44 9.63
CA ARG A 69 -0.96 -15.16 10.79
C ARG A 69 -1.80 -16.37 10.39
N ASP A 70 -2.38 -16.35 9.19
CA ASP A 70 -3.18 -17.45 8.63
C ASP A 70 -2.36 -18.46 7.79
N VAL A 71 -1.09 -18.16 7.51
CA VAL A 71 -0.11 -19.04 6.83
C VAL A 71 0.76 -19.78 7.83
#